data_AF-A0A7V9GS88-F1
#
_entry.id   AF-A0A7V9GS88-F1
#
_cell.length_a   1.000
_cell.length_b   1.000
_cell.length_c   1.000
_cell.angle_alpha   90.00
_cell.angle_beta   90.00
_cell.angle_gamma   90.00
#
_symmetry.space_group_name_H-M   'P 1'
#
loop_
_entity.id
_entity.type
_entity.pdbx_description
1 polymer ?
#
loop_
_entity_poly.entity_id
_entity_poly.type
_entity_poly.pdbx_seq_one_letter_code
_entity_poly.pdbx_strand_id
1 'polypeptide(L)'
;DALGGALEGVVTGGVARAARDDGQGRFAAGEAVGYAGEELVSWGEPEKVLREVLASLGEEAELLTCIAGEGAPLAPDQVEALVPEGAEIELHEGGQAAWWWLVAAE
;
A
#
# COMPACT_ATOMS: atom_id res chain seq x y z
N ASP A 1 -15.66 18.93 10.75
CA ASP A 1 -17.01 18.43 11.08
C ASP A 1 -16.84 17.06 11.73
N ALA A 2 -17.90 16.34 12.08
CA ALA A 2 -17.78 15.03 12.73
C ALA A 2 -17.00 14.00 11.89
N LEU A 3 -17.07 14.11 10.56
CA LEU A 3 -16.31 13.25 9.65
C LEU A 3 -14.82 13.60 9.66
N GLY A 4 -14.47 14.88 9.57
CA GLY A 4 -13.07 15.31 9.59
C GLY A 4 -12.34 14.94 10.88
N GLY A 5 -13.01 14.97 12.03
CA GLY A 5 -12.42 14.51 13.30
C GLY A 5 -12.28 12.99 13.42
N ALA A 6 -13.12 12.22 12.72
CA ALA A 6 -13.00 10.76 12.68
C ALA A 6 -11.88 10.27 11.75
N LEU A 7 -11.44 11.10 10.81
CA LEU A 7 -10.30 10.84 9.93
C LEU A 7 -8.97 11.32 10.54
N GLU A 8 -9.03 11.99 11.69
CA GLU A 8 -7.85 12.49 12.39
C GLU A 8 -7.10 11.29 12.99
N GLY A 9 -5.97 10.92 12.38
CA GLY A 9 -5.21 9.71 12.72
C GLY A 9 -5.20 8.64 11.62
N VAL A 10 -6.10 8.72 10.64
CA VAL A 10 -6.12 7.77 9.51
C VAL A 10 -5.20 8.27 8.40
N VAL A 11 -4.18 7.47 8.08
CA VAL A 11 -3.34 7.68 6.89
C VAL A 11 -3.63 6.63 5.84
N THR A 12 -3.48 6.98 4.57
CA THR A 12 -3.76 6.06 3.46
C THR A 12 -2.57 5.98 2.52
N GLY A 13 -2.48 4.90 1.76
CA GLY A 13 -1.50 4.72 0.72
C GLY A 13 -1.86 3.56 -0.18
N GLY A 14 -0.91 3.10 -0.98
CA GLY A 14 -1.18 1.99 -1.88
C GLY A 14 -0.03 1.66 -2.80
N VAL A 15 -0.20 0.55 -3.50
CA VAL A 15 0.76 0.03 -4.46
C VAL A 15 0.04 -0.24 -5.77
N ALA A 16 0.61 0.27 -6.86
CA ALA A 16 0.08 0.13 -8.20
C ALA A 16 1.16 -0.38 -9.17
N ARG A 17 0.70 -0.88 -10.32
CA ARG A 17 1.56 -1.17 -11.45
C ARG A 17 1.86 0.12 -12.21
N ALA A 18 3.12 0.43 -12.42
CA ALA A 18 3.53 1.59 -13.21
C ALA A 18 3.00 1.48 -14.64
N ALA A 19 2.18 2.43 -15.08
CA ALA A 19 1.60 2.43 -16.43
C ALA A 19 2.62 2.82 -17.51
N ARG A 20 3.72 3.47 -17.13
CA ARG A 20 4.78 3.97 -18.00
C ARG A 20 6.09 4.08 -17.23
N ASP A 21 7.19 4.22 -17.96
CA ASP A 21 8.50 4.51 -17.39
C ASP A 21 8.47 5.85 -16.64
N ASP A 22 9.23 5.92 -15.56
CA ASP A 22 9.44 7.15 -14.82
C ASP A 22 10.34 8.12 -15.62
N GLY A 23 9.95 9.39 -15.65
CA GLY A 23 10.71 10.42 -16.39
C GLY A 23 12.12 10.69 -15.84
N GLN A 24 12.40 10.25 -14.61
CA GLN A 24 13.71 10.38 -13.96
C GLN A 24 14.48 9.05 -13.91
N GLY A 25 13.95 7.99 -14.54
CA GLY A 25 14.60 6.68 -14.59
C GLY A 25 14.57 5.90 -13.28
N ARG A 26 13.65 6.22 -12.36
CA ARG A 26 13.50 5.50 -11.08
C ARG A 26 12.97 4.07 -11.29
N PHE A 27 11.94 3.93 -12.12
CA PHE A 27 11.28 2.65 -12.42
C PHE A 27 10.82 2.59 -13.88
N ALA A 28 10.56 1.39 -14.37
CA ALA A 28 10.03 1.10 -15.70
C ALA A 28 8.53 0.78 -15.66
N ALA A 29 7.88 0.88 -16.82
CA ALA A 29 6.51 0.44 -17.02
C ALA A 29 6.35 -1.03 -16.62
N GLY A 30 5.36 -1.31 -15.79
CA GLY A 30 5.04 -2.64 -15.29
C GLY A 30 5.62 -2.97 -13.92
N GLU A 31 6.60 -2.22 -13.43
CA GLU A 31 7.12 -2.36 -12.07
C GLU A 31 6.11 -1.86 -11.03
N ALA A 32 6.27 -2.30 -9.77
CA ALA A 32 5.47 -1.78 -8.67
C ALA A 32 5.92 -0.35 -8.31
N VAL A 33 4.95 0.49 -7.95
CA VAL A 33 5.15 1.82 -7.37
C VAL A 33 4.29 1.95 -6.13
N GLY A 34 4.90 2.40 -5.04
CA GLY A 34 4.28 2.44 -3.71
C GLY A 34 4.22 3.85 -3.15
N TYR A 35 3.08 4.19 -2.56
CA TYR A 35 2.78 5.51 -2.03
C TYR A 35 2.36 5.45 -0.56
N ALA A 36 2.83 6.42 0.23
CA ALA A 36 2.29 6.76 1.53
C ALA A 36 1.70 8.17 1.43
N GLY A 37 0.38 8.29 1.59
CA GLY A 37 -0.38 9.45 1.17
C GLY A 37 -0.18 9.71 -0.33
N GLU A 38 0.32 10.90 -0.65
CA GLU A 38 0.65 11.31 -2.02
C GLU A 38 2.13 11.13 -2.37
N GLU A 39 2.97 10.72 -1.40
CA GLU A 39 4.41 10.59 -1.57
C GLU A 39 4.79 9.22 -2.14
N LEU A 40 5.58 9.19 -3.21
CA LEU A 40 6.17 7.97 -3.75
C LEU A 40 7.33 7.54 -2.85
N VAL A 41 7.13 6.47 -2.07
CA VAL A 41 8.11 5.98 -1.08
C VAL A 41 8.94 4.81 -1.60
N SER A 42 8.43 4.04 -2.56
CA SER A 42 9.12 2.84 -3.08
C SER A 42 8.76 2.51 -4.53
N TRP A 43 9.65 1.77 -5.20
CA TRP A 43 9.42 1.21 -6.53
C TRP A 43 10.26 -0.06 -6.78
N GLY A 44 9.87 -0.82 -7.82
CA GLY A 44 10.55 -2.03 -8.30
C GLY A 44 9.74 -3.31 -8.05
N GLU A 45 10.32 -4.27 -7.34
CA GLU A 45 9.70 -5.57 -7.06
C GLU A 45 8.47 -5.45 -6.12
N PRO A 46 7.32 -6.08 -6.44
CA PRO A 46 6.08 -5.88 -5.69
C PRO A 46 6.15 -6.16 -4.19
N GLU A 47 6.81 -7.25 -3.77
CA GLU A 47 6.97 -7.59 -2.35
C GLU A 47 7.74 -6.51 -1.59
N LYS A 48 8.85 -6.05 -2.16
CA LYS A 48 9.67 -4.98 -1.57
C LYS A 48 8.85 -3.70 -1.43
N VAL A 49 8.15 -3.31 -2.50
CA VAL A 49 7.36 -2.08 -2.54
C VAL A 49 6.23 -2.11 -1.52
N LEU A 50 5.49 -3.22 -1.44
CA LEU A 50 4.42 -3.36 -0.44
C LEU A 50 4.96 -3.34 0.98
N ARG A 51 6.09 -3.99 1.26
CA ARG A 51 6.75 -3.95 2.57
C ARG A 51 7.09 -2.52 3.00
N GLU A 52 7.67 -1.73 2.09
CA GLU A 52 8.04 -0.33 2.38
C GLU A 52 6.81 0.56 2.60
N VAL A 53 5.72 0.34 1.87
CA VAL A 53 4.45 1.06 2.10
C VAL A 53 3.82 0.68 3.44
N LEU A 54 3.72 -0.61 3.78
CA LEU A 54 3.16 -1.06 5.05
C LEU A 54 3.99 -0.59 6.24
N ALA A 55 5.32 -0.61 6.13
CA ALA A 55 6.21 -0.07 7.16
C ALA A 55 6.04 1.46 7.32
N SER A 56 5.91 2.20 6.22
CA SER A 56 5.74 3.66 6.27
C SER A 56 4.40 4.09 6.85
N LEU A 57 3.33 3.33 6.62
CA LEU A 57 2.00 3.63 7.14
C LEU A 57 1.79 3.08 8.56
N GLY A 58 2.42 1.95 8.88
CA GLY A 58 2.23 1.21 10.11
C GLY A 58 3.18 1.57 11.26
N GLU A 59 4.02 2.59 11.13
CA GLU A 59 4.97 2.98 12.20
C GLU A 59 4.25 3.36 13.50
N GLU A 60 3.07 3.99 13.40
CA GLU A 60 2.26 4.42 14.54
C GLU A 60 0.85 3.82 14.55
N ALA A 61 0.53 2.94 13.59
CA ALA A 61 -0.80 2.38 13.44
C ALA A 61 -0.99 1.10 14.26
N GLU A 62 -2.16 0.97 14.86
CA GLU A 62 -2.59 -0.27 15.53
C GLU A 62 -3.19 -1.25 14.51
N LEU A 63 -3.79 -0.75 13.42
CA LEU A 63 -4.43 -1.56 12.39
C LEU A 63 -4.08 -1.09 10.97
N LEU A 64 -3.77 -2.05 10.10
CA LEU A 64 -3.64 -1.87 8.66
C LEU A 64 -4.78 -2.57 7.92
N THR A 65 -5.66 -1.80 7.29
CA THR A 65 -6.68 -2.34 6.39
C THR A 65 -6.15 -2.35 4.97
N CYS A 66 -5.90 -3.54 4.43
CA CYS A 66 -5.31 -3.74 3.11
C CYS A 66 -6.30 -4.40 2.13
N ILE A 67 -6.60 -3.70 1.04
CA ILE A 67 -7.59 -4.11 0.04
C ILE A 67 -6.88 -4.49 -1.25
N ALA A 68 -6.89 -5.78 -1.60
CA ALA A 68 -6.34 -6.33 -2.83
C ALA A 68 -7.19 -5.93 -4.05
N GLY A 69 -6.53 -5.49 -5.10
CA GLY A 69 -7.14 -5.17 -6.38
C GLY A 69 -6.97 -6.28 -7.41
N GLU A 70 -7.45 -6.00 -8.63
CA GLU A 70 -7.35 -6.95 -9.73
C GLU A 70 -5.88 -7.25 -10.06
N GLY A 71 -5.52 -8.54 -10.00
CA GLY A 71 -4.18 -8.99 -10.38
C GLY A 71 -3.08 -8.61 -9.39
N ALA A 72 -3.42 -8.35 -8.11
CA ALA A 72 -2.44 -8.13 -7.04
C ALA A 72 -1.42 -9.30 -6.98
N PRO A 73 -0.10 -9.04 -7.11
CA PRO A 73 0.90 -10.10 -7.33
C PRO A 73 1.40 -10.84 -6.07
N LEU A 74 0.74 -10.69 -4.91
CA LEU A 74 1.08 -11.41 -3.68
C LEU A 74 -0.15 -12.10 -3.10
N ALA A 75 0.05 -13.31 -2.59
CA ALA A 75 -0.98 -14.04 -1.86
C ALA A 75 -1.18 -13.46 -0.44
N PRO A 76 -2.34 -13.68 0.20
CA PRO A 76 -2.64 -13.16 1.53
C PRO A 76 -1.59 -13.46 2.60
N ASP A 77 -1.08 -14.69 2.65
CA ASP A 77 -0.04 -15.12 3.59
C ASP A 77 1.30 -14.40 3.37
N GLN A 78 1.61 -14.06 2.11
CA GLN A 78 2.77 -13.24 1.80
C GLN A 78 2.59 -11.82 2.32
N VAL A 79 1.39 -11.22 2.18
CA VAL A 79 1.09 -9.87 2.66
C VAL A 79 1.13 -9.81 4.19
N GLU A 80 0.53 -10.78 4.88
CA GLU A 80 0.59 -10.90 6.34
C GLU A 80 2.04 -10.93 6.87
N ALA A 81 2.96 -11.58 6.14
CA ALA A 81 4.37 -11.64 6.50
C ALA A 81 5.15 -10.32 6.28
N LEU A 82 4.52 -9.29 5.68
CA LEU A 82 5.11 -7.97 5.48
C LEU A 82 4.72 -6.95 6.56
N VAL A 83 3.73 -7.28 7.40
CA VAL A 83 3.16 -6.37 8.40
C VAL A 83 4.22 -5.99 9.44
N PRO A 84 4.37 -4.70 9.80
CA PRO A 84 5.29 -4.28 10.84
C PRO A 84 4.89 -4.84 12.20
N GLU A 85 5.88 -5.03 13.08
CA GLU A 85 5.63 -5.49 14.45
C GLU A 85 4.77 -4.47 15.20
N GLY A 86 3.68 -4.93 15.82
CA GLY A 86 2.77 -4.10 16.61
C GLY A 86 1.50 -3.67 15.90
N ALA A 87 1.42 -3.81 14.57
CA ALA A 87 0.19 -3.57 13.81
C ALA A 87 -0.55 -4.89 13.52
N GLU A 88 -1.88 -4.87 13.59
CA GLU A 88 -2.74 -5.91 13.05
C GLU A 88 -3.01 -5.65 11.56
N ILE A 89 -3.39 -6.69 10.80
CA ILE A 89 -3.79 -6.54 9.39
C ILE A 89 -5.18 -7.15 9.14
N GLU A 90 -6.01 -6.40 8.43
CA GLU A 90 -7.23 -6.90 7.81
C GLU A 90 -7.06 -6.93 6.29
N LEU A 91 -7.27 -8.10 5.70
CA LEU A 91 -7.17 -8.31 4.25
C LEU A 91 -8.55 -8.43 3.62
N HIS A 92 -8.78 -7.64 2.57
CA HIS A 92 -10.02 -7.65 1.80
C HIS A 92 -9.76 -7.76 0.29
N GLU A 93 -10.73 -8.32 -0.42
CA GLU A 93 -10.77 -8.31 -1.89
C GLU A 93 -11.63 -7.12 -2.35
N GLY A 94 -11.04 -6.17 -3.08
CA GLY A 94 -11.73 -5.01 -3.64
C GLY A 94 -11.90 -5.06 -5.16
N GLY A 95 -11.01 -5.76 -5.87
CA GLY A 95 -11.09 -5.95 -7.32
C GLY A 95 -10.92 -4.67 -8.15
N GLN A 96 -10.44 -3.57 -7.56
CA GLN A 96 -10.13 -2.34 -8.29
C GLN A 96 -9.01 -2.55 -9.31
N ALA A 97 -9.14 -1.96 -10.51
CA ALA A 97 -8.20 -2.19 -11.61
C ALA A 97 -6.92 -1.33 -11.55
N ALA A 98 -6.98 -0.17 -10.89
CA ALA A 98 -5.88 0.81 -10.92
C ALA A 98 -4.79 0.55 -9.87
N TRP A 99 -5.14 -0.15 -8.79
CA TRP A 99 -4.28 -0.37 -7.63
C TRP A 99 -4.23 -1.86 -7.32
N TRP A 100 -3.04 -2.39 -7.13
CA TRP A 100 -2.89 -3.75 -6.62
C TRP A 100 -3.22 -3.83 -5.13
N TRP A 101 -2.87 -2.80 -4.36
CA TRP A 101 -3.25 -2.70 -2.96
C TRP A 101 -3.60 -1.26 -2.59
N LEU A 102 -4.71 -1.10 -1.88
CA LEU A 102 -5.02 0.12 -1.15
C LEU A 102 -4.83 -0.17 0.33
N VAL A 103 -4.23 0.76 1.07
CA VAL A 103 -3.94 0.60 2.49
C VAL A 103 -4.50 1.81 3.24
N ALA A 104 -5.22 1.55 4.32
CA ALA A 104 -5.53 2.53 5.36
C ALA A 104 -4.87 2.08 6.66
N ALA A 105 -4.37 3.03 7.43
CA ALA A 105 -3.74 2.79 8.72
C ALA A 105 -4.35 3.72 9.77
N GLU A 106 -4.67 3.17 10.94
CA GLU A 106 -5.31 3.86 12.07
C GLU A 106 -4.70 3.49 13.42
#